data_AF-A0A0X3V0F0-F1
#
_entry.id   AF-A0A0X3V0F0-F1
#
_cell.length_a   1.000
_cell.length_b   1.000
_cell.length_c   1.000
_cell.angle_alpha   90.00
_cell.angle_beta   90.00
_cell.angle_gamma   90.00
#
_symmetry.space_group_name_H-M   'P 1'
#
loop_
_entity.id
_entity.type
_entity.pdbx_description
1 polymer ?
#
loop_
_entity_poly.entity_id
_entity_poly.type
_entity_poly.pdbx_seq_one_letter_code
_entity_poly.pdbx_strand_id
1 'polypeptide(L)'
;MSERHGFLGPLGQVDGHWVVGNYPHPGRAWLTFRKDGIYQHTRKAEEQLIPWSRFMLFNRFTLGAKYPSKGQYGVRALFFGGARGYLHVTLRHPYEDWLLTFDGHPHRYTLTDMLLFEALLASTINDGEAHRLGDGDWLRRAVEHLTRERPRTTHRIRKAVKEAREL
;
A
#
# COMPACT_ATOMS: atom_id res chain seq x y z
N MET A 1 22.39 4.53 5.51
CA MET A 1 21.92 3.46 4.62
C MET A 1 20.73 2.83 5.33
N SER A 2 19.49 3.17 4.95
CA SER A 2 18.31 2.66 5.65
C SER A 2 18.17 1.15 5.43
N GLU A 3 18.14 0.39 6.52
CA GLU A 3 17.87 -1.05 6.49
C GLU A 3 16.44 -1.27 6.01
N ARG A 4 16.30 -2.13 5.00
CA ARG A 4 15.05 -2.43 4.33
C ARG A 4 14.69 -3.89 4.61
N HIS A 5 13.73 -4.11 5.49
CA HIS A 5 13.25 -5.44 5.85
C HIS A 5 11.80 -5.62 5.36
N GLY A 6 11.47 -6.80 4.82
CA GLY A 6 10.09 -7.17 4.44
C GLY A 6 9.42 -6.30 3.37
N PHE A 7 9.46 -6.72 2.11
CA PHE A 7 8.70 -6.07 1.03
C PHE A 7 7.49 -6.90 0.62
N LEU A 8 6.34 -6.24 0.50
CA LEU A 8 5.15 -6.77 -0.14
C LEU A 8 4.71 -5.80 -1.24
N GLY A 9 5.39 -5.88 -2.39
CA GLY A 9 5.11 -5.01 -3.54
C GLY A 9 5.50 -3.57 -3.20
N PRO A 10 4.55 -2.61 -3.23
CA PRO A 10 4.86 -1.21 -2.93
C PRO A 10 5.01 -0.94 -1.42
N LEU A 11 4.58 -1.85 -0.55
CA LEU A 11 4.73 -1.77 0.90
C LEU A 11 6.09 -2.32 1.33
N GLY A 12 6.81 -1.58 2.18
CA GLY A 12 8.03 -2.06 2.82
C GLY A 12 8.30 -1.38 4.15
N GLN A 13 9.15 -1.99 4.96
CA GLN A 13 9.62 -1.38 6.21
C GLN A 13 10.93 -0.61 5.96
N VAL A 14 10.96 0.66 6.33
CA VAL A 14 12.14 1.53 6.25
C VAL A 14 12.28 2.33 7.54
N ASP A 15 13.44 2.24 8.19
CA ASP A 15 13.72 2.95 9.45
C ASP A 15 12.62 2.74 10.51
N GLY A 16 12.13 1.50 10.64
CA GLY A 16 11.06 1.12 11.58
C GLY A 16 9.64 1.51 11.15
N HIS A 17 9.47 2.24 10.05
CA HIS A 17 8.19 2.70 9.55
C HIS A 17 7.71 1.87 8.35
N TRP A 18 6.42 1.56 8.32
CA TRP A 18 5.81 0.93 7.17
C TRP A 18 5.41 1.99 6.15
N VAL A 19 5.93 1.86 4.94
CA VAL A 19 5.82 2.89 3.91
C VAL A 19 5.38 2.31 2.57
N VAL A 20 4.59 3.09 1.84
CA VAL A 20 4.19 2.79 0.46
C VAL A 20 4.76 3.86 -0.45
N GLY A 21 5.56 3.43 -1.43
CA GLY A 21 6.24 4.32 -2.37
C GLY A 21 7.66 4.73 -1.94
N ASN A 22 8.33 5.51 -2.78
CA ASN A 22 9.77 5.78 -2.70
C ASN A 22 10.16 6.69 -1.52
N TYR A 23 10.32 6.08 -0.35
CA TYR A 23 10.69 6.73 0.90
C TYR A 23 12.20 6.62 1.21
N PRO A 24 12.80 7.61 1.90
CA PRO A 24 12.44 9.02 1.91
C PRO A 24 13.11 9.70 0.70
N HIS A 25 12.34 10.36 -0.17
CA HIS A 25 12.89 11.11 -1.30
C HIS A 25 12.21 12.48 -1.41
N PRO A 26 12.91 13.59 -1.11
CA PRO A 26 12.38 14.93 -1.28
C PRO A 26 11.79 15.14 -2.67
N GLY A 27 10.58 15.71 -2.72
CA GLY A 27 9.87 16.00 -3.96
C GLY A 27 9.09 14.84 -4.59
N ARG A 28 9.03 13.69 -3.92
CA ARG A 28 8.15 12.56 -4.27
C ARG A 28 7.00 12.41 -3.29
N ALA A 29 5.97 11.65 -3.69
CA ALA A 29 4.87 11.27 -2.84
C ALA A 29 5.10 9.87 -2.25
N TRP A 30 4.80 9.69 -0.97
CA TRP A 30 4.81 8.39 -0.30
C TRP A 30 3.77 8.41 0.82
N LEU A 31 3.39 7.22 1.28
CA LEU A 31 2.48 7.04 2.39
C LEU A 31 3.23 6.38 3.54
N THR A 32 2.96 6.80 4.76
CA THR A 32 3.48 6.18 5.98
C THR A 32 2.32 5.68 6.82
N PHE A 33 2.41 4.43 7.24
CA PHE A 33 1.42 3.73 8.04
C PHE A 33 1.85 3.87 9.51
N ARG A 34 1.04 4.53 10.32
CA ARG A 34 1.29 4.77 11.75
C ARG A 34 0.07 4.35 12.57
N LYS A 35 0.21 4.30 13.90
CA LYS A 35 -0.83 3.81 14.81
C LYS A 35 -2.15 4.59 14.74
N ASP A 36 -2.08 5.87 14.42
CA ASP A 36 -3.20 6.80 14.36
C ASP A 36 -3.82 6.89 12.95
N GLY A 37 -3.05 6.63 11.89
CA GLY A 37 -3.57 6.66 10.54
C GLY A 37 -2.54 6.49 9.43
N ILE A 38 -2.97 6.83 8.21
CA ILE A 38 -2.08 6.99 7.06
C ILE A 38 -1.66 8.45 6.97
N TYR A 39 -0.35 8.67 6.94
CA TYR A 39 0.24 9.96 6.62
C TYR A 39 0.59 10.00 5.15
N GLN A 40 -0.04 10.91 4.42
CA GLN A 40 0.28 11.18 3.03
C GLN A 40 1.30 12.31 2.95
N HIS A 41 2.45 12.01 2.37
CA HIS A 41 3.45 13.00 2.03
C HIS A 41 3.36 13.28 0.53
N THR A 42 3.26 14.55 0.16
CA THR A 42 3.26 14.96 -1.25
C THR A 42 4.30 16.04 -1.51
N ARG A 43 4.64 16.24 -2.79
CA ARG A 43 5.66 17.24 -3.20
C ARG A 43 5.34 18.69 -2.77
N LYS A 44 4.06 19.03 -2.55
CA LYS A 44 3.60 20.42 -2.40
C LYS A 44 2.74 20.67 -1.18
N ALA A 45 2.24 19.63 -0.52
CA ALA A 45 1.38 19.76 0.64
C ALA A 45 2.12 19.32 1.90
N GLU A 46 1.75 19.94 3.01
CA GLU A 46 2.12 19.45 4.34
C GLU A 46 1.66 18.00 4.52
N GLU A 47 2.34 17.29 5.44
CA GLU A 47 2.00 15.92 5.80
C GLU A 47 0.52 15.86 6.21
N GLN A 48 -0.28 15.07 5.49
CA GLN A 48 -1.70 14.95 5.75
C GLN A 48 -2.01 13.63 6.45
N LEU A 49 -2.51 13.72 7.69
CA LEU A 49 -2.99 12.57 8.45
C LEU A 49 -4.42 12.21 8.06
N ILE A 50 -4.64 10.93 7.76
CA ILE A 50 -5.95 10.32 7.58
C ILE A 50 -6.13 9.29 8.69
N PRO A 51 -6.95 9.59 9.71
CA PRO A 51 -7.16 8.67 10.82
C PRO A 51 -7.75 7.33 10.38
N TRP A 52 -7.32 6.23 10.99
CA TRP A 52 -7.88 4.89 10.69
C TRP A 52 -9.39 4.81 10.85
N SER A 53 -9.94 5.56 11.82
CA SER A 53 -11.39 5.65 12.07
C SER A 53 -12.19 6.17 10.89
N ARG A 54 -11.55 6.86 9.93
CA ARG A 54 -12.20 7.34 8.71
C ARG A 54 -12.24 6.27 7.62
N PHE A 55 -11.36 5.26 7.62
CA PHE A 55 -11.36 4.29 6.53
C PHE A 55 -12.60 3.40 6.60
N MET A 56 -13.37 3.38 5.52
CA MET A 56 -14.59 2.56 5.40
C MET A 56 -14.38 1.38 4.46
N LEU A 57 -13.95 1.67 3.23
CA LEU A 57 -13.79 0.67 2.18
C LEU A 57 -12.50 0.93 1.41
N PHE A 58 -11.85 -0.15 1.03
CA PHE A 58 -10.80 -0.14 0.02
C PHE A 58 -11.41 -0.55 -1.31
N ASN A 59 -11.29 0.32 -2.31
CA ASN A 59 -11.93 0.13 -3.60
C ASN A 59 -11.01 -0.59 -4.58
N ARG A 60 -9.82 -0.04 -4.82
CA ARG A 60 -8.83 -0.64 -5.75
C ARG A 60 -7.44 -0.06 -5.58
N PHE A 61 -6.46 -0.86 -5.97
CA PHE A 61 -5.11 -0.41 -6.22
C PHE A 61 -4.89 -0.15 -7.72
N THR A 62 -4.22 0.94 -8.08
CA THR A 62 -3.85 1.22 -9.48
C THR A 62 -2.42 1.74 -9.60
N LEU A 63 -1.70 1.31 -10.64
CA LEU A 63 -0.39 1.85 -11.01
C LEU A 63 -0.48 2.54 -12.38
N GLY A 64 -0.02 3.78 -12.49
CA GLY A 64 -0.02 4.56 -13.73
C GLY A 64 0.10 6.07 -13.53
N ALA A 65 0.11 6.86 -14.60
CA ALA A 65 0.02 8.32 -14.52
C ALA A 65 -1.45 8.77 -14.50
N LYS A 66 -1.84 9.61 -13.54
CA LYS A 66 -3.13 10.31 -13.49
C LYS A 66 -3.21 11.21 -14.73
N TYR A 67 -4.30 11.11 -15.48
CA TYR A 67 -4.62 11.82 -16.75
C TYR A 67 -3.98 11.28 -18.05
N PRO A 68 -4.76 10.68 -18.96
CA PRO A 68 -4.29 10.21 -20.26
C PRO A 68 -4.38 11.36 -21.28
N SER A 69 -3.29 12.08 -21.50
CA SER A 69 -3.06 12.70 -22.82
C SER A 69 -1.99 11.95 -23.61
N LYS A 70 -1.21 11.08 -22.97
CA LYS A 70 -0.21 10.24 -23.64
C LYS A 70 -0.21 8.85 -22.99
N GLY A 71 -0.82 7.90 -23.69
CA GLY A 71 -1.05 6.55 -23.22
C GLY A 71 0.22 5.84 -22.77
N GLN A 72 0.22 5.40 -21.52
CA GLN A 72 0.98 4.24 -21.06
C GLN A 72 0.13 3.52 -20.00
N TYR A 73 -0.89 2.80 -20.47
CA TYR A 73 -1.45 1.72 -19.69
C TYR A 73 -0.53 0.51 -19.78
N GLY A 74 -0.50 -0.25 -18.69
CA GLY A 74 -0.31 -1.70 -18.75
C GLY A 74 1.15 -2.16 -18.78
N VAL A 75 1.51 -2.93 -17.76
CA VAL A 75 2.66 -3.85 -17.71
C VAL A 75 4.07 -3.23 -17.80
N ARG A 76 4.34 -2.23 -18.65
CA ARG A 76 5.65 -1.55 -18.73
C ARG A 76 5.98 -0.75 -17.47
N ALA A 77 5.00 -0.05 -16.89
CA ALA A 77 5.13 0.58 -15.56
C ALA A 77 5.53 -0.43 -14.46
N LEU A 78 5.09 -1.69 -14.59
CA LEU A 78 5.47 -2.81 -13.73
C LEU A 78 6.95 -3.21 -13.91
N PHE A 79 7.46 -3.16 -15.15
CA PHE A 79 8.79 -3.62 -15.53
C PHE A 79 9.90 -2.58 -15.35
N PHE A 80 9.60 -1.28 -15.44
CA PHE A 80 10.62 -0.23 -15.40
C PHE A 80 10.79 0.46 -14.04
N GLY A 81 9.93 0.18 -13.05
CA GLY A 81 9.98 0.84 -11.74
C GLY A 81 9.61 2.33 -11.83
N GLY A 82 9.32 2.97 -10.69
CA GLY A 82 9.07 4.41 -10.65
C GLY A 82 7.71 4.90 -11.20
N ALA A 83 6.77 4.00 -11.50
CA ALA A 83 5.41 4.40 -11.83
C ALA A 83 4.67 4.95 -10.60
N ARG A 84 3.83 5.98 -10.78
CA ARG A 84 2.94 6.45 -9.71
C ARG A 84 1.88 5.40 -9.39
N GLY A 85 1.60 5.23 -8.11
CA GLY A 85 0.51 4.42 -7.61
C GLY A 85 -0.60 5.27 -7.01
N TYR A 86 -1.82 4.73 -7.07
CA TYR A 86 -2.98 5.29 -6.40
C TYR A 86 -3.72 4.21 -5.62
N LEU A 87 -4.02 4.49 -4.35
CA LEU A 87 -4.99 3.76 -3.56
C LEU A 87 -6.31 4.51 -3.61
N HIS A 88 -7.37 3.82 -4.04
CA HIS A 88 -8.73 4.33 -4.04
C HIS A 88 -9.40 3.80 -2.79
N VAL A 89 -9.78 4.69 -1.88
CA VAL A 89 -10.41 4.35 -0.60
C VAL A 89 -11.63 5.23 -0.39
N THR A 90 -12.65 4.71 0.28
CA THR A 90 -13.80 5.49 0.72
C THR A 90 -13.64 5.82 2.20
N LEU A 91 -13.68 7.11 2.52
CA LEU A 91 -13.58 7.62 3.89
C LEU A 91 -14.98 7.95 4.45
N ARG A 92 -15.14 7.83 5.77
CA ARG A 92 -16.31 8.30 6.52
C ARG A 92 -16.14 9.75 6.93
N HIS A 93 -17.30 10.39 7.14
CA HIS A 93 -17.47 11.70 7.75
C HIS A 93 -16.59 12.83 7.16
N PRO A 94 -17.02 13.45 6.04
CA PRO A 94 -18.12 13.05 5.15
C PRO A 94 -17.74 11.83 4.29
N TYR A 95 -18.75 11.20 3.66
CA TYR A 95 -18.51 10.09 2.74
C TYR A 95 -17.85 10.61 1.47
N GLU A 96 -16.57 10.31 1.30
CA GLU A 96 -15.78 10.79 0.18
C GLU A 96 -14.90 9.68 -0.38
N ASP A 97 -14.85 9.60 -1.71
CA ASP A 97 -13.86 8.80 -2.41
C ASP A 97 -12.54 9.56 -2.44
N TRP A 98 -11.54 8.98 -1.81
CA TRP A 98 -10.21 9.54 -1.66
C TRP A 98 -9.19 8.78 -2.50
N LEU A 99 -8.24 9.56 -3.03
CA LEU A 99 -7.18 9.06 -3.89
C LEU A 99 -5.81 9.32 -3.25
N LEU A 100 -5.25 8.30 -2.61
CA LEU A 100 -3.91 8.38 -2.02
C LEU A 100 -2.88 8.14 -3.11
N THR A 101 -2.07 9.15 -3.38
CA THR A 101 -1.03 9.12 -4.41
C THR A 101 0.31 8.75 -3.78
N PHE A 102 1.09 7.93 -4.48
CA PHE A 102 2.48 7.66 -4.14
C PHE A 102 3.32 7.46 -5.39
N ASP A 103 4.62 7.74 -5.32
CA ASP A 103 5.57 7.42 -6.38
C ASP A 103 6.17 6.04 -6.11
N GLY A 104 6.16 5.14 -7.10
CA GLY A 104 6.66 3.78 -6.95
C GLY A 104 8.17 3.72 -6.65
N HIS A 105 8.57 2.64 -6.00
CA HIS A 105 9.96 2.30 -5.73
C HIS A 105 10.76 2.11 -7.04
N PRO A 106 12.09 2.29 -6.99
CA PRO A 106 12.97 1.93 -8.10
C PRO A 106 13.08 0.41 -8.32
N HIS A 107 12.72 -0.42 -7.33
CA HIS A 107 12.71 -1.87 -7.49
C HIS A 107 11.44 -2.35 -8.21
N ARG A 108 11.56 -3.48 -8.93
CA ARG A 108 10.43 -4.11 -9.61
C ARG A 108 9.50 -4.75 -8.59
N TYR A 109 8.20 -4.72 -8.87
CA TYR A 109 7.19 -5.47 -8.11
C TYR A 109 6.79 -6.70 -8.91
N THR A 110 6.64 -7.84 -8.25
CA THR A 110 5.99 -8.99 -8.89
C THR A 110 4.48 -8.80 -8.89
N LEU A 111 3.79 -9.35 -9.89
CA LEU A 111 2.32 -9.34 -9.95
C LEU A 111 1.72 -9.92 -8.66
N THR A 112 2.32 -11.00 -8.15
CA THR A 112 1.90 -11.67 -6.92
C THR A 112 2.01 -10.76 -5.71
N ASP A 113 3.11 -10.03 -5.53
CA ASP A 113 3.28 -9.15 -4.38
C ASP A 113 2.28 -7.98 -4.38
N MET A 114 1.95 -7.45 -5.57
CA MET A 114 0.91 -6.42 -5.70
C MET A 114 -0.48 -6.95 -5.37
N LEU A 115 -0.82 -8.16 -5.82
CA LEU A 115 -2.10 -8.78 -5.51
C LEU A 115 -2.22 -9.12 -4.01
N LEU A 116 -1.12 -9.56 -3.39
CA LEU A 116 -1.07 -9.80 -1.95
C LEU A 116 -1.24 -8.51 -1.15
N PHE A 117 -0.55 -7.44 -1.56
CA PHE A 117 -0.70 -6.12 -0.97
C PHE A 117 -2.13 -5.59 -1.09
N GLU A 118 -2.71 -5.65 -2.29
CA GLU A 118 -4.10 -5.22 -2.53
C GLU A 118 -5.08 -6.04 -1.70
N ALA A 119 -4.93 -7.37 -1.67
CA ALA A 119 -5.80 -8.25 -0.90
C ALA A 119 -5.67 -8.01 0.62
N LEU A 120 -4.47 -7.76 1.13
CA LEU A 120 -4.23 -7.43 2.53
C LEU A 120 -4.94 -6.14 2.93
N LEU A 121 -4.77 -5.06 2.15
CA LEU A 121 -5.46 -3.79 2.39
C LEU A 121 -6.96 -3.94 2.29
N ALA A 122 -7.45 -4.58 1.22
CA ALA A 122 -8.87 -4.79 0.99
C ALA A 122 -9.51 -5.56 2.14
N SER A 123 -8.92 -6.69 2.53
CA SER A 123 -9.47 -7.53 3.58
C SER A 123 -9.44 -6.86 4.95
N THR A 124 -8.41 -6.06 5.23
CA THR A 124 -8.26 -5.40 6.55
C THR A 124 -9.16 -4.17 6.68
N ILE A 125 -9.23 -3.35 5.63
CA ILE A 125 -10.06 -2.12 5.63
C ILE A 125 -11.55 -2.49 5.56
N ASN A 126 -11.93 -3.41 4.68
CA ASN A 126 -13.34 -3.75 4.47
C ASN A 126 -13.97 -4.47 5.67
N ASP A 127 -13.16 -5.17 6.48
CA ASP A 127 -13.61 -5.78 7.74
C ASP A 127 -13.65 -4.77 8.90
N GLY A 128 -13.35 -3.49 8.66
CA GLY A 128 -13.35 -2.43 9.68
C GLY A 128 -12.12 -2.44 10.59
N GLU A 129 -11.11 -3.25 10.27
CA GLU A 129 -9.89 -3.43 11.06
C GLU A 129 -8.72 -2.58 10.55
N ALA A 130 -9.00 -1.46 9.86
CA ALA A 130 -7.99 -0.59 9.27
C ALA A 130 -6.90 -0.17 10.25
N HIS A 131 -7.23 -0.03 11.54
CA HIS A 131 -6.28 0.27 12.62
C HIS A 131 -5.13 -0.74 12.75
N ARG A 132 -5.32 -2.01 12.37
CA ARG A 132 -4.27 -3.03 12.39
C ARG A 132 -3.12 -2.71 11.43
N LEU A 133 -3.41 -2.01 10.33
CA LEU A 133 -2.38 -1.55 9.39
C LEU A 133 -1.43 -0.52 10.03
N GLY A 134 -1.83 0.11 11.14
CA GLY A 134 -0.97 0.98 11.96
C GLY A 134 -0.11 0.24 12.99
N ASP A 135 -0.37 -1.06 13.22
CA ASP A 135 0.44 -1.90 14.08
C ASP A 135 1.61 -2.49 13.28
N GLY A 136 2.80 -1.92 13.50
CA GLY A 136 4.00 -2.31 12.77
C GLY A 136 4.47 -3.73 13.05
N ASP A 137 4.18 -4.29 14.22
CA ASP A 137 4.54 -5.67 14.57
C ASP A 137 3.58 -6.67 13.93
N TRP A 138 2.29 -6.35 13.93
CA TRP A 138 1.30 -7.12 13.18
C TRP A 138 1.61 -7.10 11.68
N LEU A 139 1.88 -5.92 11.11
CA LEU A 139 2.14 -5.78 9.68
C LEU A 139 3.43 -6.50 9.25
N ARG A 140 4.45 -6.51 10.11
CA ARG A 140 5.66 -7.32 9.93
C ARG A 140 5.35 -8.81 9.84
N ARG A 141 4.63 -9.36 10.83
CA ARG A 141 4.26 -10.79 10.85
C ARG A 141 3.40 -11.17 9.64
N ALA A 142 2.45 -10.32 9.26
CA ALA A 142 1.62 -10.53 8.09
C ALA A 142 2.46 -10.53 6.80
N VAL A 143 3.36 -9.57 6.60
CA VAL A 143 4.24 -9.49 5.44
C VAL A 143 5.22 -10.68 5.38
N GLU A 144 5.82 -11.06 6.50
CA GLU A 144 6.69 -12.24 6.58
C GLU A 144 5.95 -13.53 6.21
N HIS A 145 4.72 -13.71 6.70
CA HIS A 145 3.88 -14.86 6.35
C HIS A 145 3.56 -14.89 4.85
N LEU A 146 3.10 -13.77 4.28
CA LEU A 146 2.71 -13.69 2.86
C LEU A 146 3.90 -13.84 1.90
N THR A 147 5.05 -13.29 2.26
CA THR A 147 6.30 -13.42 1.47
C THR A 147 6.91 -14.81 1.54
N ARG A 148 6.60 -15.60 2.59
CA ARG A 148 6.97 -17.01 2.71
C ARG A 148 6.05 -17.93 1.91
N GLU A 149 4.72 -17.75 2.03
CA GLU A 149 3.74 -18.59 1.34
C GLU A 149 3.76 -18.41 -0.18
N ARG A 150 4.01 -17.18 -0.67
CA ARG A 150 4.01 -16.78 -2.10
C ARG A 150 2.91 -17.48 -2.94
N PRO A 151 1.64 -17.40 -2.52
CA PRO A 151 0.56 -18.09 -3.22
C PRO A 151 0.40 -17.53 -4.65
N ARG A 152 0.30 -18.44 -5.63
CA ARG A 152 0.21 -18.08 -7.06
C ARG A 152 -1.21 -17.97 -7.61
N THR A 153 -2.20 -18.41 -6.85
CA THR A 153 -3.61 -18.41 -7.30
C THR A 153 -4.46 -17.51 -6.40
N THR A 154 -5.47 -16.86 -6.98
CA THR A 154 -6.36 -15.93 -6.26
C THR A 154 -7.01 -16.55 -5.03
N HIS A 155 -7.42 -17.82 -5.11
CA HIS A 155 -7.97 -18.53 -3.96
C HIS A 155 -6.96 -18.69 -2.82
N ARG A 156 -5.71 -19.08 -3.16
CA ARG A 156 -4.65 -19.21 -2.15
C ARG A 156 -4.18 -17.85 -1.62
N ILE A 157 -4.22 -16.80 -2.44
CA ILE A 157 -3.95 -15.42 -1.99
C ILE A 157 -4.96 -15.02 -0.92
N ARG A 158 -6.26 -15.20 -1.17
CA ARG A 158 -7.30 -14.89 -0.19
C ARG A 158 -7.15 -15.69 1.10
N LYS A 159 -6.83 -16.98 0.97
CA LYS A 159 -6.58 -17.86 2.12
C LYS A 159 -5.37 -17.40 2.95
N ALA A 160 -4.23 -17.17 2.31
CA ALA A 160 -3.01 -16.73 2.98
C ALA A 160 -3.18 -15.34 3.63
N VAL A 161 -3.93 -14.43 3.01
CA VAL A 161 -4.25 -13.12 3.61
C VAL A 161 -5.15 -13.29 4.83
N LYS A 162 -6.14 -14.18 4.77
CA LYS A 162 -6.99 -14.48 5.92
C LYS A 162 -6.15 -15.05 7.08
N GLU A 163 -5.28 -16.02 6.80
CA GLU A 163 -4.37 -16.60 7.80
C GLU A 163 -3.41 -15.56 8.37
N ALA A 164 -2.84 -14.69 7.53
CA ALA A 164 -1.95 -13.60 7.95
C ALA A 164 -2.64 -12.59 8.88
N ARG A 165 -3.96 -12.40 8.74
CA ARG A 165 -4.73 -11.51 9.61
C ARG A 165 -5.04 -12.11 10.98
N GLU A 166 -4.96 -13.42 11.13
CA GLU A 166 -5.20 -14.15 12.39
C GLU A 166 -3.93 -14.27 13.26
N LEU A 167 -2.77 -13.78 12.79
CA LEU A 167 -1.50 -13.71 13.51
C LEU A 167 -1.45 -12.54 14.51
#